data_AF-A0A7Y2H8K4-F1
#
_entry.id   AF-A0A7Y2H8K4-F1
#
_cell.length_a   1.000
_cell.length_b   1.000
_cell.length_c   1.000
_cell.angle_alpha   90.00
_cell.angle_beta   90.00
_cell.angle_gamma   90.00
#
_symmetry.space_group_name_H-M   'P 1'
#
loop_
_entity.id
_entity.type
_entity.pdbx_description
1 polymer ?
#
loop_
_entity_poly.entity_id
_entity_poly.type
_entity_poly.pdbx_seq_one_letter_code
_entity_poly.pdbx_strand_id
1 'polypeptide(L)'
;MTLDELSPAKKDETETAYVLYKDLVKLKKYNEAFPLWKKAYYGAPAANGSIKYQYEDGLAIYKYFYDNTSDQKLKSSYIDTIMSIYDKRVECFGDSAYVAGRKAFDYYYYYKGEATDDEIYNLFKQSIDAKGKKADYFIINPFSKLMSDRIVNEEISIEEGSRYAGLLLEAIEYGTNSGKNKEAWEIINDYAPARLENLEGIEGIYDCNYYQEKYLELFREDSTNCEIINKAYSRMLWGKCGKDIPALVEVAAAKERHCYTPPPPDGPLKKAYIAYTEGRYLEAVQLFEDFVQLTEDPVKKAKYNLLIGKIYYGDIKNFSLSRKYALESAKYAPESGEPYLLIGKL
;
A
#
# COMPACT_ATOMS: atom_id res chain seq x y z
N MET A 1 -39.20 -2.84 2.55
CA MET A 1 -39.96 -1.57 2.65
C MET A 1 -39.61 -0.65 1.49
N THR A 2 -40.33 -0.84 0.40
CA THR A 2 -40.40 0.04 -0.78
C THR A 2 -41.62 0.95 -0.68
N LEU A 3 -41.71 1.96 -1.55
CA LEU A 3 -42.86 2.86 -1.64
C LEU A 3 -44.17 2.13 -1.95
N ASP A 4 -44.10 1.03 -2.72
CA ASP A 4 -45.27 0.25 -3.13
C ASP A 4 -45.84 -0.63 -1.99
N GLU A 5 -45.07 -0.80 -0.91
CA GLU A 5 -45.49 -1.51 0.29
C GLU A 5 -46.21 -0.57 1.29
N LEU A 6 -46.32 0.73 0.98
CA LEU A 6 -46.95 1.74 1.84
C LEU A 6 -48.42 1.97 1.49
N SER A 7 -49.21 2.40 2.49
CA SER A 7 -50.58 2.89 2.25
C SER A 7 -50.55 4.17 1.40
N PRO A 8 -51.61 4.50 0.63
CA PRO A 8 -51.61 5.64 -0.29
C PRO A 8 -51.21 6.97 0.36
N ALA A 9 -51.76 7.29 1.55
CA ALA A 9 -51.41 8.50 2.27
C ALA A 9 -49.95 8.52 2.73
N LYS A 10 -49.43 7.38 3.20
CA LYS A 10 -48.04 7.26 3.65
C LYS A 10 -47.07 7.32 2.48
N LYS A 11 -47.46 6.76 1.33
CA LYS A 11 -46.71 6.81 0.07
C LYS A 11 -46.58 8.24 -0.42
N ASP A 12 -47.67 8.97 -0.55
CA ASP A 12 -47.69 10.38 -0.98
C ASP A 12 -46.81 11.27 -0.09
N GLU A 13 -46.92 11.09 1.24
CA GLU A 13 -46.07 11.79 2.20
C GLU A 13 -44.58 11.46 2.07
N THR A 14 -44.24 10.21 1.78
CA THR A 14 -42.85 9.73 1.65
C THR A 14 -42.25 10.18 0.31
N GLU A 15 -43.00 10.11 -0.78
CA GLU A 15 -42.61 10.60 -2.11
C GLU A 15 -42.36 12.11 -2.09
N THR A 16 -43.27 12.87 -1.47
CA THR A 16 -43.10 14.31 -1.29
C THR A 16 -41.80 14.61 -0.52
N ALA A 17 -41.54 13.86 0.55
CA ALA A 17 -40.30 14.02 1.31
C ALA A 17 -39.06 13.75 0.43
N TYR A 18 -39.09 12.68 -0.37
CA TYR A 18 -38.00 12.33 -1.30
C TYR A 18 -37.65 13.44 -2.28
N VAL A 19 -38.66 14.13 -2.82
CA VAL A 19 -38.46 15.25 -3.74
C VAL A 19 -37.87 16.45 -2.99
N LEU A 20 -38.49 16.85 -1.88
CA LEU A 20 -38.15 18.09 -1.19
C LEU A 20 -36.76 18.06 -0.53
N TYR A 21 -36.39 16.97 0.15
CA TYR A 21 -35.09 16.95 0.84
C TYR A 21 -33.93 17.00 -0.16
N LYS A 22 -34.10 16.42 -1.35
CA LYS A 22 -33.04 16.31 -2.36
C LYS A 22 -32.59 17.69 -2.85
N ASP A 23 -33.53 18.60 -3.07
CA ASP A 23 -33.18 19.96 -3.47
C ASP A 23 -32.51 20.73 -2.33
N LEU A 24 -32.92 20.51 -1.08
CA LEU A 24 -32.26 21.07 0.09
C LEU A 24 -30.81 20.55 0.26
N VAL A 25 -30.59 19.25 0.02
CA VAL A 25 -29.23 18.65 0.05
C VAL A 25 -28.35 19.24 -1.05
N LYS A 26 -28.85 19.40 -2.29
CA LYS A 26 -28.11 20.08 -3.37
C LYS A 26 -27.72 21.52 -3.01
N LEU A 27 -28.61 22.23 -2.30
CA LEU A 27 -28.38 23.58 -1.78
C LEU A 27 -27.55 23.59 -0.48
N LYS A 28 -27.08 22.43 0.00
CA LYS A 28 -26.32 22.24 1.26
C LYS A 28 -27.06 22.73 2.51
N LYS A 29 -28.39 22.79 2.46
CA LYS A 29 -29.28 23.15 3.57
C LYS A 29 -29.56 21.93 4.45
N TYR A 30 -28.52 21.32 5.02
CA TYR A 30 -28.61 20.02 5.70
C TYR A 30 -29.55 20.01 6.92
N ASN A 31 -29.57 21.11 7.69
CA ASN A 31 -30.49 21.25 8.83
C ASN A 31 -31.96 21.21 8.39
N GLU A 32 -32.31 21.90 7.30
CA GLU A 32 -33.66 21.91 6.72
C GLU A 32 -33.99 20.57 6.06
N ALA A 33 -33.00 19.95 5.41
CA ALA A 33 -33.16 18.67 4.71
C ALA A 33 -33.42 17.50 5.67
N PHE A 34 -32.76 17.48 6.83
CA PHE A 34 -32.75 16.35 7.76
C PHE A 34 -34.14 15.80 8.16
N PRO A 35 -35.13 16.62 8.60
CA PRO A 35 -36.45 16.09 8.95
C PRO A 35 -37.15 15.41 7.76
N LEU A 36 -37.00 15.96 6.55
CA LEU A 36 -37.58 15.40 5.33
C LEU A 36 -36.83 14.14 4.88
N TRP A 37 -35.49 14.16 4.95
CA TRP A 37 -34.66 12.98 4.69
C TRP A 37 -35.01 11.82 5.62
N LYS A 38 -35.17 12.06 6.93
CA LYS A 38 -35.61 11.02 7.87
C LYS A 38 -36.96 10.43 7.47
N LYS A 39 -37.92 11.28 7.09
CA LYS A 39 -39.26 10.83 6.66
C LYS A 39 -39.17 9.92 5.43
N ALA A 40 -38.38 10.31 4.43
CA ALA A 40 -38.14 9.51 3.24
C ALA A 40 -37.42 8.18 3.55
N TYR A 41 -36.28 8.28 4.25
CA TYR A 41 -35.40 7.16 4.56
C TYR A 41 -36.06 6.08 5.42
N TYR A 42 -36.76 6.47 6.50
CA TYR A 42 -37.47 5.51 7.35
C TYR A 42 -38.82 5.07 6.77
N GLY A 43 -39.43 5.88 5.90
CA GLY A 43 -40.68 5.53 5.22
C GLY A 43 -40.49 4.45 4.16
N ALA A 44 -39.49 4.59 3.30
CA ALA A 44 -39.19 3.61 2.26
C ALA A 44 -37.68 3.54 2.01
N PRO A 45 -36.86 2.89 2.85
CA PRO A 45 -35.40 2.85 2.71
C PRO A 45 -34.91 2.25 1.39
N ALA A 46 -35.72 1.39 0.75
CA ALA A 46 -35.43 0.85 -0.57
C ALA A 46 -36.03 1.69 -1.72
N ALA A 47 -36.72 2.79 -1.43
CA ALA A 47 -37.44 3.64 -2.39
C ALA A 47 -38.29 2.81 -3.37
N ASN A 48 -37.90 2.77 -4.64
CA ASN A 48 -38.53 1.95 -5.69
C ASN A 48 -37.75 0.66 -6.04
N GLY A 49 -36.82 0.24 -5.18
CA GLY A 49 -35.93 -0.91 -5.37
C GLY A 49 -34.66 -0.63 -6.19
N SER A 50 -34.51 0.57 -6.78
CA SER A 50 -33.33 0.93 -7.59
C SER A 50 -32.62 2.20 -7.13
N ILE A 51 -33.35 3.12 -6.50
CA ILE A 51 -32.83 4.40 -6.01
C ILE A 51 -32.02 4.21 -4.72
N LYS A 52 -30.76 4.70 -4.72
CA LYS A 52 -29.82 4.63 -3.58
C LYS A 52 -29.34 5.99 -3.05
N TYR A 53 -29.76 7.12 -3.62
CA TYR A 53 -29.21 8.44 -3.27
C TYR A 53 -29.49 8.85 -1.81
N GLN A 54 -30.57 8.35 -1.20
CA GLN A 54 -30.90 8.57 0.21
C GLN A 54 -29.79 8.13 1.17
N TYR A 55 -28.99 7.14 0.80
CA TYR A 55 -27.86 6.72 1.63
C TYR A 55 -26.75 7.76 1.52
N GLU A 56 -26.34 8.13 0.31
CA GLU A 56 -25.30 9.15 0.08
C GLU A 56 -25.69 10.51 0.69
N ASP A 57 -26.95 10.91 0.54
CA ASP A 57 -27.48 12.16 1.11
C ASP A 57 -27.50 12.10 2.65
N GLY A 58 -27.83 10.92 3.22
CA GLY A 58 -27.76 10.69 4.66
C GLY A 58 -26.34 10.79 5.19
N LEU A 59 -25.37 10.17 4.51
CA LEU A 59 -23.95 10.26 4.84
C LEU A 59 -23.47 11.73 4.80
N ALA A 60 -23.89 12.50 3.79
CA ALA A 60 -23.55 13.93 3.69
C ALA A 60 -24.16 14.76 4.83
N ILE A 61 -25.42 14.50 5.20
CA ILE A 61 -26.09 15.20 6.32
C ILE A 61 -25.38 14.91 7.65
N TYR A 62 -25.13 13.63 7.97
CA TYR A 62 -24.47 13.27 9.22
C TYR A 62 -23.00 13.70 9.25
N LYS A 63 -22.30 13.68 8.11
CA LYS A 63 -20.97 14.26 8.01
C LYS A 63 -20.99 15.75 8.32
N TYR A 64 -21.96 16.50 7.81
CA TYR A 64 -22.13 17.92 8.16
C TYR A 64 -22.35 18.10 9.67
N PHE A 65 -23.20 17.29 10.31
CA PHE A 65 -23.40 17.36 11.76
C PHE A 65 -22.14 17.02 12.56
N TYR A 66 -21.39 16.01 12.12
CA TYR A 66 -20.09 15.64 12.69
C TYR A 66 -19.05 16.77 12.58
N ASP A 67 -18.94 17.40 11.41
CA ASP A 67 -17.98 18.47 11.17
C ASP A 67 -18.34 19.78 11.92
N ASN A 68 -19.62 19.98 12.27
CA ASN A 68 -20.13 21.20 12.93
C ASN A 68 -20.40 21.05 14.43
N THR A 69 -20.07 19.90 15.03
CA THR A 69 -20.15 19.72 16.49
C THR A 69 -18.76 19.66 17.11
N SER A 70 -18.63 20.18 18.32
CA SER A 70 -17.44 20.00 19.19
C SER A 70 -17.66 18.96 20.30
N ASP A 71 -18.90 18.46 20.47
CA ASP A 71 -19.22 17.43 21.45
C ASP A 71 -18.77 16.06 20.94
N GLN A 72 -17.81 15.46 21.64
CA GLN A 72 -17.25 14.17 21.27
C GLN A 72 -18.27 13.03 21.30
N LYS A 73 -19.24 13.05 22.24
CA LYS A 73 -20.27 12.01 22.30
C LYS A 73 -21.20 12.10 21.09
N LEU A 74 -21.55 13.32 20.67
CA LEU A 74 -22.35 13.52 19.46
C LEU A 74 -21.57 13.11 18.22
N LYS A 75 -20.27 13.38 18.14
CA LYS A 75 -19.41 12.91 17.04
C LYS A 75 -19.47 11.40 16.87
N SER A 76 -19.20 10.65 17.94
CA SER A 76 -19.27 9.19 17.90
C SER A 76 -20.68 8.70 17.55
N SER A 77 -21.74 9.30 18.11
CA SER A 77 -23.13 8.94 17.76
C SER A 77 -23.47 9.19 16.27
N TYR A 78 -22.92 10.25 15.66
CA TYR A 78 -23.11 10.51 14.24
C TYR A 78 -22.35 9.50 13.38
N ILE A 79 -21.16 9.08 13.79
CA ILE A 79 -20.40 8.02 13.10
C ILE A 79 -21.12 6.68 13.19
N ASP A 80 -21.63 6.30 14.38
CA ASP A 80 -22.45 5.10 14.55
C ASP A 80 -23.64 5.11 13.58
N THR A 81 -24.28 6.28 13.44
CA THR A 81 -25.39 6.45 12.51
C THR A 81 -24.95 6.32 11.05
N ILE A 82 -23.82 6.93 10.66
CA ILE A 82 -23.21 6.79 9.32
C ILE A 82 -22.97 5.31 8.99
N MET A 83 -22.43 4.55 9.93
CA MET A 83 -22.16 3.13 9.74
C MET A 83 -23.45 2.32 9.64
N SER A 84 -24.47 2.66 10.40
CA SER A 84 -25.81 2.05 10.28
C SER A 84 -26.46 2.35 8.93
N ILE A 85 -26.24 3.53 8.35
CA ILE A 85 -26.74 3.89 7.02
C ILE A 85 -26.08 2.99 5.96
N TYR A 86 -24.78 2.75 6.09
CA TYR A 86 -24.07 1.78 5.25
C TYR A 86 -24.62 0.36 5.41
N ASP A 87 -24.86 -0.12 6.63
CA ASP A 87 -25.42 -1.47 6.86
C ASP A 87 -26.82 -1.60 6.26
N LYS A 88 -27.66 -0.58 6.42
CA LYS A 88 -29.00 -0.58 5.83
C LYS A 88 -28.97 -0.57 4.30
N ARG A 89 -27.96 0.09 3.70
CA ARG A 89 -27.75 0.03 2.25
C ARG A 89 -27.46 -1.40 1.80
N VAL A 90 -26.63 -2.13 2.54
CA VAL A 90 -26.33 -3.55 2.25
C VAL A 90 -27.58 -4.40 2.40
N GLU A 91 -28.35 -4.21 3.48
CA GLU A 91 -29.60 -4.93 3.70
C GLU A 91 -30.60 -4.74 2.53
N CYS A 92 -30.72 -3.51 2.01
CA CYS A 92 -31.68 -3.20 0.96
C CYS A 92 -31.18 -3.48 -0.47
N PHE A 93 -29.88 -3.40 -0.74
CA PHE A 93 -29.33 -3.41 -2.11
C PHE A 93 -28.15 -4.35 -2.33
N GLY A 94 -27.68 -5.04 -1.29
CA GLY A 94 -26.48 -5.87 -1.34
C GLY A 94 -25.19 -5.06 -1.51
N ASP A 95 -24.22 -5.66 -2.20
CA ASP A 95 -22.89 -5.08 -2.45
C ASP A 95 -22.09 -4.78 -1.17
N SER A 96 -22.06 -5.77 -0.27
CA SER A 96 -21.33 -5.71 1.00
C SER A 96 -19.84 -5.39 0.80
N ALA A 97 -19.23 -5.88 -0.28
CA ALA A 97 -17.82 -5.63 -0.59
C ALA A 97 -17.55 -4.13 -0.85
N TYR A 98 -18.33 -3.48 -1.73
CA TYR A 98 -18.20 -2.04 -1.97
C TYR A 98 -18.42 -1.24 -0.69
N VAL A 99 -19.45 -1.60 0.08
CA VAL A 99 -19.79 -0.89 1.31
C VAL A 99 -18.70 -1.06 2.37
N ALA A 100 -18.10 -2.25 2.51
CA ALA A 100 -16.97 -2.48 3.42
C ALA A 100 -15.78 -1.57 3.05
N GLY A 101 -15.45 -1.47 1.76
CA GLY A 101 -14.42 -0.56 1.27
C GLY A 101 -14.74 0.91 1.61
N ARG A 102 -16.00 1.34 1.44
CA ARG A 102 -16.44 2.70 1.78
C ARG A 102 -16.35 2.98 3.27
N LYS A 103 -16.80 2.05 4.12
CA LYS A 103 -16.65 2.15 5.58
C LYS A 103 -15.17 2.31 5.97
N ALA A 104 -14.30 1.46 5.44
CA ALA A 104 -12.86 1.53 5.70
C ALA A 104 -12.26 2.88 5.29
N PHE A 105 -12.61 3.35 4.09
CA PHE A 105 -12.15 4.65 3.58
C PHE A 105 -12.56 5.80 4.48
N ASP A 106 -13.83 5.83 4.89
CA ASP A 106 -14.38 6.88 5.74
C ASP A 106 -13.75 6.88 7.14
N TYR A 107 -13.57 5.70 7.76
CA TYR A 107 -12.83 5.58 9.01
C TYR A 107 -11.39 6.08 8.88
N TYR A 108 -10.69 5.66 7.83
CA TYR A 108 -9.28 5.99 7.62
C TYR A 108 -9.05 7.49 7.38
N TYR A 109 -9.89 8.13 6.56
CA TYR A 109 -9.68 9.53 6.14
C TYR A 109 -10.45 10.56 6.97
N TYR A 110 -11.68 10.24 7.42
CA TYR A 110 -12.60 11.22 8.00
C TYR A 110 -12.86 11.02 9.49
N TYR A 111 -12.82 9.78 9.98
CA TYR A 111 -13.21 9.42 11.35
C TYR A 111 -12.08 8.76 12.13
N LYS A 112 -10.90 9.39 12.11
CA LYS A 112 -9.70 8.89 12.79
C LYS A 112 -9.94 8.72 14.28
N GLY A 113 -9.59 7.54 14.81
CA GLY A 113 -9.72 7.19 16.22
C GLY A 113 -11.06 6.59 16.63
N GLU A 114 -12.01 6.48 15.69
CA GLU A 114 -13.35 5.95 15.96
C GLU A 114 -13.48 4.47 15.55
N ALA A 115 -12.51 3.98 14.78
CA ALA A 115 -12.24 2.56 14.59
C ALA A 115 -10.75 2.30 14.82
N THR A 116 -10.43 1.11 15.28
CA THR A 116 -9.06 0.62 15.36
C THR A 116 -8.51 0.36 13.96
N ASP A 117 -7.19 0.43 13.82
CA ASP A 117 -6.52 0.05 12.59
C ASP A 117 -6.85 -1.40 12.18
N ASP A 118 -7.14 -2.30 13.14
CA ASP A 118 -7.51 -3.70 12.87
C ASP A 118 -8.89 -3.78 12.20
N GLU A 119 -9.85 -3.00 12.68
CA GLU A 119 -11.19 -2.93 12.09
C GLU A 119 -11.13 -2.34 10.67
N ILE A 120 -10.37 -1.26 10.48
CA ILE A 120 -10.19 -0.63 9.16
C ILE A 120 -9.51 -1.61 8.19
N TYR A 121 -8.44 -2.29 8.65
CA TYR A 121 -7.74 -3.29 7.86
C TYR A 121 -8.68 -4.43 7.44
N ASN A 122 -9.46 -4.97 8.37
CA ASN A 122 -10.42 -6.04 8.09
C ASN A 122 -11.53 -5.61 7.11
N LEU A 123 -11.99 -4.37 7.16
CA LEU A 123 -12.96 -3.85 6.18
C LEU A 123 -12.34 -3.73 4.77
N PHE A 124 -11.09 -3.27 4.66
CA PHE A 124 -10.38 -3.28 3.38
C PHE A 124 -10.17 -4.70 2.86
N LYS A 125 -9.80 -5.65 3.73
CA LYS A 125 -9.69 -7.08 3.41
C LYS A 125 -10.99 -7.64 2.84
N GLN A 126 -12.12 -7.41 3.51
CA GLN A 126 -13.43 -7.83 3.01
C GLN A 126 -13.72 -7.30 1.60
N SER A 127 -13.37 -6.03 1.33
CA SER A 127 -13.54 -5.44 0.01
C SER A 127 -12.64 -6.08 -1.04
N ILE A 128 -11.34 -6.23 -0.77
CA ILE A 128 -10.37 -6.75 -1.75
C ILE A 128 -10.49 -8.26 -1.94
N ASP A 129 -10.86 -9.03 -0.92
CA ASP A 129 -11.07 -10.48 -1.01
C ASP A 129 -12.25 -10.81 -1.93
N ALA A 130 -13.30 -9.99 -1.89
CA ALA A 130 -14.47 -10.16 -2.74
C ALA A 130 -14.25 -9.66 -4.18
N LYS A 131 -13.43 -8.62 -4.37
CA LYS A 131 -13.27 -7.96 -5.68
C LYS A 131 -12.00 -8.35 -6.43
N GLY A 132 -10.97 -8.86 -5.74
CA GLY A 132 -9.65 -9.14 -6.28
C GLY A 132 -9.10 -7.95 -7.06
N LYS A 133 -8.56 -8.21 -8.25
CA LYS A 133 -8.08 -7.18 -9.19
C LYS A 133 -9.09 -6.11 -9.60
N LYS A 134 -10.39 -6.31 -9.36
CA LYS A 134 -11.45 -5.31 -9.60
C LYS A 134 -11.76 -4.47 -8.36
N ALA A 135 -10.88 -4.46 -7.36
CA ALA A 135 -10.99 -3.60 -6.19
C ALA A 135 -11.23 -2.14 -6.59
N ASP A 136 -12.03 -1.43 -5.79
CA ASP A 136 -12.33 -0.04 -6.10
C ASP A 136 -11.09 0.83 -5.89
N TYR A 137 -10.81 1.73 -6.83
CA TYR A 137 -9.60 2.58 -6.81
C TYR A 137 -9.38 3.29 -5.45
N PHE A 138 -10.45 3.71 -4.78
CA PHE A 138 -10.36 4.48 -3.54
C PHE A 138 -9.82 3.68 -2.36
N ILE A 139 -9.82 2.33 -2.40
CA ILE A 139 -9.24 1.52 -1.32
C ILE A 139 -7.74 1.32 -1.48
N ILE A 140 -7.18 1.51 -2.68
CA ILE A 140 -5.81 1.06 -3.01
C ILE A 140 -4.76 1.78 -2.17
N ASN A 141 -4.73 3.11 -2.19
CA ASN A 141 -3.77 3.89 -1.41
C ASN A 141 -3.87 3.65 0.12
N PRO A 142 -5.04 3.77 0.76
CA PRO A 142 -5.13 3.57 2.21
C PRO A 142 -4.86 2.11 2.61
N PHE A 143 -5.29 1.12 1.81
CA PHE A 143 -5.01 -0.28 2.11
C PHE A 143 -3.53 -0.62 1.93
N SER A 144 -2.88 -0.15 0.85
CA SER A 144 -1.43 -0.26 0.67
C SER A 144 -0.65 0.33 1.84
N LYS A 145 -1.08 1.50 2.35
CA LYS A 145 -0.46 2.13 3.53
C LYS A 145 -0.56 1.23 4.76
N LEU A 146 -1.78 0.88 5.13
CA LEU A 146 -2.07 0.13 6.35
C LEU A 146 -1.45 -1.27 6.31
N MET A 147 -1.56 -1.95 5.17
CA MET A 147 -0.96 -3.27 4.95
C MET A 147 0.57 -3.20 5.06
N SER A 148 1.22 -2.24 4.41
CA SER A 148 2.69 -2.14 4.44
C SER A 148 3.22 -1.86 5.85
N ASP A 149 2.54 -0.98 6.61
CA ASP A 149 2.94 -0.69 7.98
C ASP A 149 2.86 -1.95 8.86
N ARG A 150 1.79 -2.74 8.70
CA ARG A 150 1.59 -4.00 9.43
C ARG A 150 2.65 -5.05 9.11
N ILE A 151 3.09 -5.17 7.86
CA ILE A 151 4.19 -6.07 7.52
C ILE A 151 5.47 -5.60 8.21
N VAL A 152 5.80 -4.30 8.10
CA VAL A 152 7.04 -3.74 8.66
C VAL A 152 7.07 -3.85 10.19
N ASN A 153 5.92 -3.72 10.84
CA ASN A 153 5.77 -3.88 12.29
C ASN A 153 5.61 -5.34 12.73
N GLU A 154 5.67 -6.31 11.80
CA GLU A 154 5.46 -7.74 12.07
C GLU A 154 4.10 -8.06 12.73
N GLU A 155 3.09 -7.22 12.48
CA GLU A 155 1.72 -7.37 13.00
C GLU A 155 0.90 -8.39 12.20
N ILE A 156 1.32 -8.70 10.97
CA ILE A 156 0.75 -9.75 10.13
C ILE A 156 1.84 -10.69 9.63
N SER A 157 1.45 -11.91 9.29
CA SER A 157 2.38 -12.88 8.70
C SER A 157 2.86 -12.44 7.31
N ILE A 158 4.06 -12.89 6.92
CA ILE A 158 4.58 -12.68 5.57
C ILE A 158 3.65 -13.29 4.52
N GLU A 159 3.01 -14.43 4.81
CA GLU A 159 2.05 -15.07 3.91
C GLU A 159 0.83 -14.17 3.65
N GLU A 160 0.25 -13.59 4.71
CA GLU A 160 -0.87 -12.66 4.58
C GLU A 160 -0.45 -11.36 3.86
N GLY A 161 0.70 -10.80 4.24
CA GLY A 161 1.25 -9.62 3.60
C GLY A 161 1.50 -9.83 2.10
N SER A 162 2.11 -10.96 1.74
CA SER A 162 2.42 -11.33 0.35
C SER A 162 1.14 -11.43 -0.48
N ARG A 163 0.11 -12.11 0.06
CA ARG A 163 -1.18 -12.25 -0.61
C ARG A 163 -1.82 -10.90 -0.93
N TYR A 164 -1.88 -10.00 0.05
CA TYR A 164 -2.52 -8.70 -0.16
C TYR A 164 -1.69 -7.73 -0.98
N ALA A 165 -0.35 -7.77 -0.87
CA ALA A 165 0.54 -7.02 -1.75
C ALA A 165 0.34 -7.45 -3.22
N GLY A 166 0.27 -8.75 -3.50
CA GLY A 166 -0.04 -9.29 -4.82
C GLY A 166 -1.40 -8.82 -5.35
N LEU A 167 -2.47 -8.94 -4.56
CA LEU A 167 -3.81 -8.47 -4.95
C LEU A 167 -3.85 -6.96 -5.24
N LEU A 168 -3.11 -6.16 -4.48
CA LEU A 168 -2.99 -4.71 -4.70
C LEU A 168 -2.25 -4.41 -6.01
N LEU A 169 -1.16 -5.12 -6.31
CA LEU A 169 -0.44 -4.99 -7.58
C LEU A 169 -1.34 -5.35 -8.77
N GLU A 170 -2.06 -6.48 -8.70
CA GLU A 170 -3.02 -6.88 -9.74
C GLU A 170 -4.13 -5.85 -9.94
N ALA A 171 -4.64 -5.26 -8.84
CA ALA A 171 -5.67 -4.23 -8.91
C ALA A 171 -5.15 -2.92 -9.52
N ILE A 172 -3.92 -2.53 -9.22
CA ILE A 172 -3.25 -1.36 -9.81
C ILE A 172 -3.06 -1.56 -11.31
N GLU A 173 -2.56 -2.73 -11.73
CA GLU A 173 -2.35 -3.06 -13.14
C GLU A 173 -3.68 -3.06 -13.90
N TYR A 174 -4.68 -3.80 -13.39
CA TYR A 174 -6.01 -3.84 -13.98
C TYR A 174 -6.66 -2.45 -14.06
N GLY A 175 -6.54 -1.68 -12.99
CA GLY A 175 -7.06 -0.32 -12.88
C GLY A 175 -6.48 0.64 -13.90
N THR A 176 -5.14 0.69 -13.97
CA THR A 176 -4.38 1.52 -14.91
C THR A 176 -4.73 1.18 -16.36
N ASN A 177 -4.88 -0.11 -16.67
CA ASN A 177 -5.21 -0.58 -18.02
C ASN A 177 -6.70 -0.47 -18.38
N SER A 178 -7.58 -0.14 -17.42
CA SER A 178 -9.03 -0.12 -17.66
C SER A 178 -9.54 1.07 -18.49
N GLY A 179 -8.74 2.14 -18.59
CA GLY A 179 -9.13 3.40 -19.22
C GLY A 179 -10.17 4.23 -18.45
N LYS A 180 -10.61 3.76 -17.27
CA LYS A 180 -11.59 4.44 -16.39
C LYS A 180 -10.89 5.08 -15.20
N ASN A 181 -11.47 6.13 -14.62
CA ASN A 181 -10.96 6.82 -13.42
C ASN A 181 -9.48 7.24 -13.54
N LYS A 182 -9.06 7.75 -14.71
CA LYS A 182 -7.65 8.03 -15.03
C LYS A 182 -6.95 8.90 -13.98
N GLU A 183 -7.57 10.02 -13.60
CA GLU A 183 -7.04 10.94 -12.57
C GLU A 183 -6.82 10.23 -11.23
N ALA A 184 -7.71 9.32 -10.84
CA ALA A 184 -7.56 8.58 -9.60
C ALA A 184 -6.41 7.56 -9.67
N TRP A 185 -6.24 6.89 -10.82
CA TRP A 185 -5.15 5.95 -11.02
C TRP A 185 -3.78 6.64 -11.15
N GLU A 186 -3.72 7.86 -11.69
CA GLU A 186 -2.50 8.69 -11.65
C GLU A 186 -2.05 8.92 -10.20
N ILE A 187 -2.97 9.37 -9.33
CA ILE A 187 -2.69 9.57 -7.90
C ILE A 187 -2.29 8.26 -7.19
N ILE A 188 -2.89 7.15 -7.59
CA ILE A 188 -2.54 5.83 -7.03
C ILE A 188 -1.14 5.41 -7.48
N ASN A 189 -0.81 5.58 -8.76
CA ASN A 189 0.47 5.19 -9.33
C ASN A 189 1.65 6.03 -8.78
N ASP A 190 1.39 7.26 -8.35
CA ASP A 190 2.38 8.10 -7.66
C ASP A 190 2.67 7.67 -6.21
N TYR A 191 1.88 6.74 -5.65
CA TYR A 191 1.97 6.38 -4.23
C TYR A 191 2.11 4.87 -3.96
N ALA A 192 1.11 4.08 -4.35
CA ALA A 192 1.01 2.68 -3.95
C ALA A 192 2.14 1.81 -4.53
N PRO A 193 2.52 1.91 -5.82
CA PRO A 193 3.61 1.11 -6.39
C PRO A 193 4.93 1.27 -5.65
N ALA A 194 5.36 2.51 -5.37
CA ALA A 194 6.61 2.77 -4.65
C ALA A 194 6.58 2.19 -3.23
N ARG A 195 5.42 2.24 -2.56
CA ARG A 195 5.24 1.66 -1.23
C ARG A 195 5.32 0.13 -1.24
N LEU A 196 4.64 -0.49 -2.20
CA LEU A 196 4.65 -1.94 -2.39
C LEU A 196 6.04 -2.42 -2.80
N GLU A 197 6.74 -1.68 -3.66
CA GLU A 197 8.13 -1.95 -4.01
C GLU A 197 9.04 -1.87 -2.78
N ASN A 198 8.84 -0.96 -1.83
CA ASN A 198 9.68 -0.93 -0.63
C ASN A 198 9.58 -2.19 0.24
N LEU A 199 8.51 -2.99 0.09
CA LEU A 199 8.40 -4.27 0.77
C LEU A 199 9.40 -5.30 0.25
N GLU A 200 9.97 -5.10 -0.94
CA GLU A 200 11.02 -5.95 -1.52
C GLU A 200 12.23 -6.20 -0.59
N GLY A 201 12.44 -5.35 0.41
CA GLY A 201 13.45 -5.53 1.45
C GLY A 201 13.16 -6.63 2.46
N ILE A 202 11.94 -7.19 2.46
CA ILE A 202 11.47 -8.21 3.38
C ILE A 202 11.50 -9.57 2.68
N GLU A 203 12.28 -10.50 3.20
CA GLU A 203 12.46 -11.81 2.56
C GLU A 203 11.14 -12.58 2.50
N GLY A 204 10.83 -13.14 1.33
CA GLY A 204 9.64 -13.97 1.12
C GLY A 204 8.33 -13.21 0.91
N ILE A 205 8.33 -11.87 0.91
CA ILE A 205 7.11 -11.10 0.64
C ILE A 205 6.64 -11.23 -0.82
N TYR A 206 7.59 -11.36 -1.76
CA TYR A 206 7.33 -11.55 -3.18
C TYR A 206 8.04 -12.83 -3.65
N ASP A 207 7.43 -13.49 -4.64
CA ASP A 207 7.92 -14.74 -5.20
C ASP A 207 8.88 -14.50 -6.38
N CYS A 208 9.44 -15.58 -6.92
CA CYS A 208 10.33 -15.50 -8.07
C CYS A 208 9.66 -14.84 -9.29
N ASN A 209 8.35 -15.03 -9.51
CA ASN A 209 7.68 -14.46 -10.67
C ASN A 209 7.71 -12.93 -10.63
N TYR A 210 7.39 -12.34 -9.48
CA TYR A 210 7.48 -10.89 -9.27
C TYR A 210 8.88 -10.35 -9.60
N TYR A 211 9.93 -10.99 -9.05
CA TYR A 211 11.30 -10.56 -9.28
C TYR A 211 11.73 -10.79 -10.73
N GLN A 212 11.34 -11.89 -11.34
CA GLN A 212 11.63 -12.18 -12.73
C GLN A 212 11.02 -11.13 -13.65
N GLU A 213 9.72 -10.86 -13.55
CA GLU A 213 9.02 -9.92 -14.42
C GLU A 213 9.66 -8.53 -14.35
N LYS A 214 9.83 -8.02 -13.13
CA LYS A 214 10.39 -6.69 -12.90
C LYS A 214 11.86 -6.55 -13.31
N TYR A 215 12.71 -7.47 -12.88
CA TYR A 215 14.16 -7.31 -13.05
C TYR A 215 14.67 -7.79 -14.40
N LEU A 216 13.94 -8.68 -15.07
CA LEU A 216 14.26 -9.08 -16.44
C LEU A 216 13.92 -7.97 -17.44
N GLU A 217 12.82 -7.24 -17.22
CA GLU A 217 12.49 -6.04 -18.00
C GLU A 217 13.62 -5.00 -17.87
N LEU A 218 14.00 -4.65 -16.64
CA LEU A 218 15.11 -3.73 -16.37
C LEU A 218 16.43 -4.18 -17.00
N PHE A 219 16.75 -5.48 -16.93
CA PHE A 219 17.95 -6.03 -17.57
C PHE A 219 17.92 -5.90 -19.10
N ARG A 220 16.76 -6.08 -19.72
CA ARG A 220 16.62 -6.03 -21.17
C ARG A 220 16.70 -4.61 -21.73
N GLU A 221 16.39 -3.59 -20.92
CA GLU A 221 16.61 -2.19 -21.30
C GLU A 221 18.09 -1.86 -21.51
N ASP A 222 18.99 -2.40 -20.67
CA ASP A 222 20.43 -2.25 -20.83
C ASP A 222 21.19 -3.49 -20.33
N SER A 223 21.30 -4.47 -21.22
CA SER A 223 21.91 -5.78 -20.95
C SER A 223 23.45 -5.78 -20.89
N THR A 224 24.08 -4.61 -20.96
CA THR A 224 25.53 -4.45 -20.88
C THR A 224 25.99 -3.70 -19.64
N ASN A 225 25.05 -3.05 -18.93
CA ASN A 225 25.34 -2.30 -17.72
C ASN A 225 25.47 -3.21 -16.51
N CYS A 226 26.67 -3.22 -15.93
CA CYS A 226 26.96 -4.10 -14.80
C CYS A 226 26.20 -3.81 -13.52
N GLU A 227 25.76 -2.57 -13.29
CA GLU A 227 24.90 -2.27 -12.16
C GLU A 227 23.54 -2.96 -12.32
N ILE A 228 22.93 -2.83 -13.50
CA ILE A 228 21.65 -3.45 -13.84
C ILE A 228 21.77 -4.98 -13.81
N ILE A 229 22.80 -5.55 -14.45
CA ILE A 229 23.01 -7.00 -14.48
C ILE A 229 23.18 -7.57 -13.08
N ASN A 230 24.02 -6.95 -12.25
CA ASN A 230 24.25 -7.41 -10.88
C ASN A 230 23.00 -7.29 -10.01
N LYS A 231 22.24 -6.20 -10.19
CA LYS A 231 20.96 -6.00 -9.51
C LYS A 231 19.97 -7.08 -9.92
N ALA A 232 19.72 -7.27 -11.21
CA ALA A 232 18.79 -8.27 -11.69
C ALA A 232 19.15 -9.68 -11.20
N TYR A 233 20.42 -10.07 -11.30
CA TYR A 233 20.90 -11.37 -10.84
C TYR A 233 20.65 -11.58 -9.34
N SER A 234 21.08 -10.64 -8.51
CA SER A 234 20.98 -10.76 -7.04
C SER A 234 19.53 -10.69 -6.55
N ARG A 235 18.69 -9.84 -7.16
CA ARG A 235 17.28 -9.69 -6.78
C ARG A 235 16.44 -10.91 -7.18
N MET A 236 16.72 -11.54 -8.32
CA MET A 236 16.09 -12.82 -8.66
C MET A 236 16.47 -13.93 -7.69
N LEU A 237 17.75 -13.99 -7.26
CA LEU A 237 18.17 -14.95 -6.23
C LEU A 237 17.53 -14.66 -4.86
N TRP A 238 17.39 -13.40 -4.48
CA TRP A 238 16.62 -12.98 -3.29
C TRP A 238 15.16 -13.45 -3.36
N GLY A 239 14.55 -13.36 -4.54
CA GLY A 239 13.24 -13.95 -4.86
C GLY A 239 13.18 -15.47 -4.91
N LYS A 240 14.27 -16.17 -4.55
CA LYS A 240 14.39 -17.63 -4.56
C LYS A 240 14.18 -18.26 -5.94
N CYS A 241 14.50 -17.52 -7.01
CA CYS A 241 14.50 -18.07 -8.37
C CYS A 241 15.52 -19.20 -8.55
N GLY A 242 15.12 -20.25 -9.27
CA GLY A 242 16.01 -21.35 -9.63
C GLY A 242 17.13 -20.90 -10.56
N LYS A 243 18.37 -21.35 -10.32
CA LYS A 243 19.56 -20.97 -11.13
C LYS A 243 19.48 -21.46 -12.58
N ASP A 244 18.60 -22.41 -12.85
CA ASP A 244 18.37 -23.06 -14.13
C ASP A 244 17.20 -22.46 -14.92
N ILE A 245 16.42 -21.54 -14.35
CA ILE A 245 15.34 -20.90 -15.10
C ILE A 245 15.91 -20.04 -16.24
N PRO A 246 15.25 -19.98 -17.41
CA PRO A 246 15.79 -19.28 -18.58
C PRO A 246 16.19 -17.83 -18.30
N ALA A 247 15.38 -17.11 -17.52
CA ALA A 247 15.64 -15.72 -17.17
C ALA A 247 16.95 -15.54 -16.37
N LEU A 248 17.22 -16.41 -15.39
CA LEU A 248 18.42 -16.28 -14.57
C LEU A 248 19.68 -16.77 -15.31
N VAL A 249 19.54 -17.75 -16.20
CA VAL A 249 20.61 -18.19 -17.12
C VAL A 249 21.00 -17.06 -18.08
N GLU A 250 20.03 -16.34 -18.63
CA GLU A 250 20.24 -15.18 -19.50
C GLU A 250 21.06 -14.09 -18.79
N VAL A 251 20.63 -13.70 -17.59
CA VAL A 251 21.32 -12.67 -16.80
C VAL A 251 22.71 -13.15 -16.34
N ALA A 252 22.86 -14.42 -15.97
CA ALA A 252 24.16 -15.00 -15.59
C ALA A 252 25.18 -14.95 -16.73
N ALA A 253 24.76 -15.30 -17.95
CA ALA A 253 25.63 -15.24 -19.12
C ALA A 253 26.08 -13.81 -19.43
N ALA A 254 25.17 -12.83 -19.31
CA ALA A 254 25.52 -11.42 -19.47
C ALA A 254 26.51 -10.94 -18.39
N LYS A 255 26.32 -11.37 -17.14
CA LYS A 255 27.22 -11.08 -16.01
C LYS A 255 28.63 -11.60 -16.28
N GLU A 256 28.77 -12.83 -16.74
CA GLU A 256 30.06 -13.42 -17.09
C GLU A 256 30.75 -12.67 -18.24
N ARG A 257 29.99 -12.26 -19.24
CA ARG A 257 30.50 -11.60 -20.44
C ARG A 257 30.91 -10.15 -20.22
N HIS A 258 30.10 -9.38 -19.49
CA HIS A 258 30.23 -7.93 -19.40
C HIS A 258 30.80 -7.45 -18.07
N CYS A 259 30.69 -8.26 -17.00
CA CYS A 259 30.90 -7.80 -15.63
C CYS A 259 31.92 -8.64 -14.87
N TYR A 260 32.91 -9.18 -15.60
CA TYR A 260 34.00 -9.91 -14.99
C TYR A 260 34.72 -9.03 -13.97
N THR A 261 34.67 -9.44 -12.71
CA THR A 261 35.46 -8.88 -11.63
C THR A 261 36.40 -9.97 -11.13
N PRO A 262 37.71 -9.72 -11.04
CA PRO A 262 38.63 -10.67 -10.45
C PRO A 262 38.12 -11.04 -9.05
N PRO A 263 37.99 -12.34 -8.72
CA PRO A 263 37.51 -12.72 -7.41
C PRO A 263 38.43 -12.11 -6.36
N PRO A 264 37.89 -11.50 -5.29
CA PRO A 264 38.71 -10.98 -4.22
C PRO A 264 39.60 -12.12 -3.65
N PRO A 265 40.81 -11.80 -3.16
CA PRO A 265 41.67 -12.79 -2.53
C PRO A 265 40.94 -13.50 -1.40
N ASP A 266 41.32 -14.74 -1.12
CA ASP A 266 40.70 -15.53 -0.07
C ASP A 266 40.77 -14.79 1.28
N GLY A 267 39.61 -14.65 1.92
CA GLY A 267 39.47 -13.89 3.15
C GLY A 267 38.01 -13.51 3.46
N PRO A 268 37.77 -12.80 4.58
CA PRO A 268 36.43 -12.46 5.05
C PRO A 268 35.60 -11.67 4.01
N LEU A 269 36.24 -10.74 3.30
CA LEU A 269 35.57 -9.93 2.27
C LEU A 269 35.08 -10.77 1.09
N LYS A 270 35.78 -11.83 0.70
CA LYS A 270 35.33 -12.73 -0.39
C LYS A 270 33.99 -13.37 -0.04
N LYS A 271 33.84 -13.83 1.21
CA LYS A 271 32.57 -14.39 1.69
C LYS A 271 31.46 -13.33 1.67
N ALA A 272 31.75 -12.12 2.15
CA ALA A 272 30.78 -11.02 2.17
C ALA A 272 30.28 -10.66 0.76
N TYR A 273 31.19 -10.54 -0.21
CA TYR A 273 30.84 -10.26 -1.60
C TYR A 273 30.06 -11.40 -2.25
N ILE A 274 30.42 -12.67 -1.99
CA ILE A 274 29.65 -13.82 -2.48
C ILE A 274 28.22 -13.76 -1.95
N ALA A 275 28.06 -13.61 -0.63
CA ALA A 275 26.75 -13.49 0.00
C ALA A 275 25.92 -12.36 -0.65
N TYR A 276 26.52 -11.18 -0.85
CA TYR A 276 25.87 -10.05 -1.50
C TYR A 276 25.44 -10.37 -2.94
N THR A 277 26.35 -10.92 -3.76
CA THR A 277 26.05 -11.25 -5.16
C THR A 277 25.01 -12.35 -5.32
N GLU A 278 24.88 -13.23 -4.33
CA GLU A 278 23.88 -14.30 -4.30
C GLU A 278 22.57 -13.87 -3.61
N GLY A 279 22.38 -12.56 -3.37
CA GLY A 279 21.15 -12.02 -2.80
C GLY A 279 21.00 -12.27 -1.30
N ARG A 280 21.99 -12.85 -0.61
CA ARG A 280 21.96 -13.05 0.86
C ARG A 280 22.37 -11.77 1.57
N TYR A 281 21.54 -10.73 1.47
CA TYR A 281 21.88 -9.37 1.89
C TYR A 281 22.13 -9.26 3.40
N LEU A 282 21.31 -9.90 4.23
CA LEU A 282 21.48 -9.87 5.69
C LEU A 282 22.79 -10.55 6.13
N GLU A 283 23.12 -11.69 5.52
CA GLU A 283 24.39 -12.38 5.75
C GLU A 283 25.57 -11.52 5.27
N ALA A 284 25.45 -10.89 4.10
CA ALA A 284 26.48 -10.01 3.57
C ALA A 284 26.77 -8.83 4.50
N VAL A 285 25.72 -8.21 5.05
CA VAL A 285 25.85 -7.14 6.06
C VAL A 285 26.64 -7.64 7.26
N GLN A 286 26.26 -8.78 7.85
CA GLN A 286 26.99 -9.34 9.00
C GLN A 286 28.47 -9.57 8.68
N LEU A 287 28.77 -10.16 7.51
CA LEU A 287 30.16 -10.43 7.10
C LEU A 287 30.97 -9.15 6.86
N PHE A 288 30.34 -8.09 6.34
CA PHE A 288 31.00 -6.78 6.21
C PHE A 288 31.19 -6.10 7.57
N GLU A 289 30.25 -6.23 8.50
CA GLU A 289 30.38 -5.71 9.86
C GLU A 289 31.53 -6.38 10.62
N ASP A 290 31.60 -7.72 10.56
CA ASP A 290 32.69 -8.49 11.15
C ASP A 290 34.04 -8.03 10.59
N PHE A 291 34.12 -7.79 9.29
CA PHE A 291 35.33 -7.24 8.67
C PHE A 291 35.67 -5.84 9.19
N VAL A 292 34.68 -4.95 9.31
CA VAL A 292 34.84 -3.58 9.84
C VAL A 292 35.36 -3.60 11.29
N GLN A 293 34.93 -4.55 12.10
CA GLN A 293 35.40 -4.72 13.48
C GLN A 293 36.85 -5.20 13.56
N LEU A 294 37.30 -6.01 12.60
CA LEU A 294 38.65 -6.61 12.60
C LEU A 294 39.72 -5.74 11.92
N THR A 295 39.34 -4.91 10.95
CA THR A 295 40.30 -4.06 10.23
C THR A 295 40.69 -2.85 11.08
N GLU A 296 41.96 -2.46 11.09
CA GLU A 296 42.41 -1.19 11.70
C GLU A 296 42.50 -0.03 10.70
N ASP A 297 42.36 -0.33 9.41
CA ASP A 297 42.44 0.65 8.34
C ASP A 297 41.17 1.55 8.30
N PRO A 298 41.29 2.86 8.59
CA PRO A 298 40.14 3.77 8.62
C PRO A 298 39.49 3.97 7.25
N VAL A 299 40.26 3.88 6.15
CA VAL A 299 39.72 3.99 4.79
C VAL A 299 38.82 2.79 4.49
N LYS A 300 39.22 1.60 4.93
CA LYS A 300 38.38 0.40 4.81
C LYS A 300 37.15 0.47 5.72
N LYS A 301 37.30 0.96 6.96
CA LYS A 301 36.14 1.19 7.85
C LYS A 301 35.13 2.14 7.19
N ALA A 302 35.58 3.26 6.63
CA ALA A 302 34.72 4.19 5.91
C ALA A 302 34.00 3.51 4.73
N LYS A 303 34.76 2.83 3.86
CA LYS A 303 34.25 2.18 2.65
C LYS A 303 33.16 1.14 2.97
N TYR A 304 33.42 0.23 3.90
CA TYR A 304 32.51 -0.88 4.16
C TYR A 304 31.31 -0.47 5.01
N ASN A 305 31.43 0.52 5.91
CA ASN A 305 30.25 1.13 6.52
C ASN A 305 29.36 1.79 5.45
N LEU A 306 29.94 2.49 4.47
CA LEU A 306 29.13 3.06 3.38
C LEU A 306 28.46 1.98 2.53
N LEU A 307 29.18 0.87 2.24
CA LEU A 307 28.61 -0.26 1.52
C LEU A 307 27.43 -0.87 2.29
N ILE A 308 27.58 -1.14 3.59
CA ILE A 308 26.49 -1.62 4.44
C ILE A 308 25.30 -0.66 4.39
N GLY A 309 25.56 0.65 4.47
CA GLY A 309 24.52 1.68 4.33
C GLY A 309 23.79 1.62 2.98
N LYS A 310 24.53 1.38 1.88
CA LYS A 310 23.99 1.21 0.53
C LYS A 310 23.14 -0.07 0.41
N ILE A 311 23.55 -1.18 1.04
CA ILE A 311 22.78 -2.43 1.06
C ILE A 311 21.46 -2.23 1.83
N TYR A 312 21.51 -1.56 2.98
CA TYR A 312 20.30 -1.23 3.73
C TYR A 312 19.34 -0.32 2.96
N TYR A 313 19.86 0.60 2.13
CA TYR A 313 19.04 1.48 1.30
C TYR A 313 18.45 0.77 0.08
N GLY A 314 19.30 0.07 -0.68
CA GLY A 314 18.97 -0.46 -1.99
C GLY A 314 18.20 -1.78 -1.92
N ASP A 315 18.66 -2.70 -1.06
CA ASP A 315 18.27 -4.10 -1.08
C ASP A 315 17.34 -4.47 0.07
N ILE A 316 17.69 -4.09 1.31
CA ILE A 316 16.91 -4.42 2.52
C ILE A 316 15.84 -3.36 2.83
N LYS A 317 15.93 -2.17 2.20
CA LYS A 317 14.99 -1.06 2.38
C LYS A 317 14.81 -0.60 3.84
N ASN A 318 15.81 -0.81 4.69
CA ASN A 318 15.84 -0.29 6.05
C ASN A 318 16.56 1.07 6.10
N PHE A 319 15.79 2.14 5.91
CA PHE A 319 16.35 3.50 5.82
C PHE A 319 16.94 4.01 7.13
N SER A 320 16.46 3.52 8.28
CA SER A 320 17.02 3.88 9.60
C SER A 320 18.44 3.34 9.76
N LEU A 321 18.63 2.05 9.47
CA LEU A 321 19.96 1.43 9.50
C LEU A 321 20.86 1.98 8.40
N SER A 322 20.33 2.24 7.19
CA SER A 322 21.09 2.89 6.14
C SER A 322 21.69 4.23 6.60
N ARG A 323 20.89 5.09 7.25
CA ARG A 323 21.35 6.36 7.82
C ARG A 323 22.43 6.15 8.88
N LYS A 324 22.23 5.18 9.79
CA LYS A 324 23.21 4.83 10.83
C LYS A 324 24.57 4.51 10.21
N TYR A 325 24.64 3.60 9.25
CA TYR A 325 25.89 3.18 8.63
C TYR A 325 26.54 4.24 7.74
N ALA A 326 25.73 5.09 7.08
CA ALA A 326 26.25 6.26 6.39
C ALA A 326 26.95 7.22 7.37
N LEU A 327 26.34 7.49 8.53
CA LEU A 327 26.98 8.32 9.56
C LEU A 327 28.25 7.66 10.15
N GLU A 328 28.24 6.33 10.37
CA GLU A 328 29.46 5.61 10.78
C GLU A 328 30.57 5.73 9.74
N SER A 329 30.25 5.65 8.45
CA SER A 329 31.22 5.88 7.37
C SER A 329 31.84 7.28 7.43
N ALA A 330 31.01 8.32 7.63
CA ALA A 330 31.45 9.70 7.68
C ALA A 330 32.43 9.99 8.83
N LYS A 331 32.35 9.25 9.95
CA LYS A 331 33.32 9.38 11.06
C LYS A 331 34.74 9.01 10.65
N TYR A 332 34.89 8.04 9.74
CA TYR A 332 36.19 7.57 9.27
C TYR A 332 36.67 8.26 7.99
N ALA A 333 35.79 8.96 7.27
CA ALA A 333 36.09 9.74 6.08
C ALA A 333 35.34 11.09 6.07
N PRO A 334 35.74 12.05 6.93
CA PRO A 334 35.01 13.32 7.10
C PRO A 334 34.99 14.19 5.85
N GLU A 335 36.00 14.06 4.98
CA GLU A 335 36.08 14.79 3.70
C GLU A 335 35.21 14.19 2.59
N SER A 336 34.59 13.02 2.81
CA SER A 336 33.74 12.38 1.81
C SER A 336 32.30 12.89 1.86
N GLY A 337 31.79 13.38 0.74
CA GLY A 337 30.38 13.75 0.58
C GLY A 337 29.44 12.56 0.35
N GLU A 338 29.97 11.37 -0.02
CA GLU A 338 29.14 10.22 -0.38
C GLU A 338 28.17 9.76 0.71
N PRO A 339 28.55 9.70 2.01
CA PRO A 339 27.61 9.30 3.04
C PRO A 339 26.44 10.26 3.18
N TYR A 340 26.68 11.56 3.03
CA TYR A 340 25.61 12.58 3.09
C TYR A 340 24.73 12.56 1.85
N LEU A 341 25.28 12.22 0.67
CA LEU A 341 24.48 11.98 -0.53
C LEU A 341 23.56 10.78 -0.37
N LEU A 342 24.03 9.70 0.27
CA LEU A 342 23.17 8.57 0.60
C LEU A 342 22.06 9.00 1.57
N ILE A 343 22.40 9.74 2.64
CA ILE A 343 21.44 10.24 3.62
C ILE A 343 20.38 11.16 2.98
N GLY A 344 20.77 11.98 2.00
CA GLY A 344 19.85 12.86 1.29
C GLY A 344 18.90 12.15 0.33
N LYS A 345 19.17 10.88 -0.02
CA LYS A 345 18.30 10.02 -0.84
C LYS A 345 17.29 9.20 -0.02
N LEU A 346 17.47 9.14 1.31
CA LEU A 346 16.55 8.47 2.25
C LEU A 346 15.36 9.37 2.54
#